data_AF-A0A939UN91-F1
#
_entry.id   AF-A0A939UN91-F1
#
_cell.length_a   1.000
_cell.length_b   1.000
_cell.length_c   1.000
_cell.angle_alpha   90.00
_cell.angle_beta   90.00
_cell.angle_gamma   90.00
#
_symmetry.space_group_name_H-M   'P 1'
#
loop_
_entity.id
_entity.type
_entity.pdbx_description
1 polymer ?
#
loop_
_entity_poly.entity_id
_entity_poly.type
_entity_poly.pdbx_seq_one_letter_code
_entity_poly.pdbx_strand_id
1 'polypeptide(L)' 'MVLTTMKISEITDTEKAVFNNFVAWFPWGDLLQSWEWGELKSKSGWSPIRLLARDDQGEV' A
#
# COMPACT_ATOMS: atom_id res chain seq x y z
N MET A 1 -13.45 -6.29 -25.08
CA MET A 1 -12.79 -6.49 -23.77
C MET A 1 -11.59 -5.57 -23.74
N VAL A 2 -11.64 -4.50 -22.94
CA VAL A 2 -10.47 -3.65 -22.71
C VAL A 2 -9.71 -4.27 -21.55
N LEU A 3 -8.42 -4.51 -21.71
CA LEU A 3 -7.57 -4.98 -20.62
C LEU A 3 -7.19 -3.77 -19.77
N THR A 4 -7.45 -3.84 -18.47
CA THR A 4 -6.94 -2.86 -17.51
C THR A 4 -5.48 -3.18 -17.21
N THR A 5 -4.60 -2.19 -17.30
CA THR A 5 -3.20 -2.35 -16.89
C THR A 5 -3.03 -1.86 -15.46
N MET A 6 -2.18 -2.55 -14.69
CA MET A 6 -1.79 -2.13 -13.34
C MET A 6 -0.36 -1.58 -13.37
N LYS A 7 -0.18 -0.37 -12.84
CA LYS A 7 1.13 0.22 -12.61
C LYS A 7 1.49 0.10 -11.14
N ILE A 8 2.60 -0.56 -10.83
CA ILE A 8 3.10 -0.70 -9.46
C ILE A 8 4.25 0.29 -9.23
N SER A 9 4.23 0.98 -8.09
CA SER A 9 5.31 1.87 -7.66
C SER A 9 5.57 1.74 -6.16
N GLU A 10 6.83 1.93 -5.76
CA GLU A 10 7.18 2.15 -4.36
C GLU A 10 6.72 3.53 -3.91
N ILE A 11 6.22 3.61 -2.68
CA ILE A 11 5.60 4.81 -2.13
C ILE A 11 6.30 5.25 -0.84
N THR A 12 6.24 6.55 -0.57
CA THR A 12 6.77 7.14 0.67
C THR A 12 5.65 7.55 1.61
N ASP A 13 6.03 8.11 2.76
CA ASP A 13 5.12 8.55 3.83
C ASP A 13 4.09 9.60 3.39
N THR A 14 4.34 10.30 2.29
CA THR A 14 3.38 11.22 1.65
C THR A 14 2.11 10.51 1.17
N GLU A 15 2.18 9.21 0.85
CA GLU A 15 1.05 8.39 0.40
C GLU A 15 0.48 7.48 1.50
N LYS A 16 0.96 7.64 2.74
CA LYS A 16 0.54 6.82 3.89
C LYS A 16 -0.98 6.75 4.05
N ALA A 17 -1.67 7.88 3.92
CA ALA A 17 -3.11 7.93 4.08
C ALA A 17 -3.83 7.13 2.99
N VAL A 18 -3.38 7.25 1.73
CA VAL A 18 -3.94 6.49 0.60
C VAL A 18 -3.75 4.99 0.81
N PHE A 19 -2.55 4.58 1.19
CA PHE A 19 -2.23 3.19 1.48
C PHE A 19 -3.08 2.62 2.63
N ASN A 20 -3.16 3.31 3.76
CA ASN A 20 -3.96 2.85 4.90
C ASN A 20 -5.46 2.84 4.60
N ASN A 21 -5.96 3.79 3.82
CA ASN A 21 -7.37 3.80 3.39
C ASN A 21 -7.68 2.59 2.49
N PHE A 22 -6.78 2.26 1.56
CA PHE A 22 -6.92 1.06 0.74
C PHE A 22 -6.92 -0.21 1.60
N VAL A 23 -5.93 -0.38 2.49
CA VAL A 23 -5.86 -1.54 3.39
C VAL A 23 -7.12 -1.65 4.25
N ALA A 24 -7.66 -0.54 4.77
CA ALA A 24 -8.87 -0.55 5.59
C ALA A 24 -10.15 -0.89 4.80
N TRP A 25 -10.21 -0.53 3.53
CA TRP A 25 -11.36 -0.80 2.65
C TRP A 25 -11.30 -2.18 2.00
N PHE A 26 -10.10 -2.71 1.78
CA PHE A 26 -9.87 -3.95 1.07
C PHE A 26 -10.45 -5.16 1.83
N PRO A 27 -11.25 -6.04 1.19
CA PRO A 27 -11.89 -7.17 1.88
C PRO A 27 -10.94 -8.14 2.58
N TRP A 28 -9.67 -8.19 2.18
CA TRP A 28 -8.63 -9.01 2.81
C TRP A 28 -7.54 -8.17 3.49
N GLY A 29 -7.84 -6.92 3.79
CA GLY A 29 -6.96 -6.05 4.54
C GLY A 29 -6.81 -6.50 5.99
N ASP A 30 -5.59 -6.41 6.51
CA ASP A 30 -5.27 -6.75 7.89
C ASP A 30 -4.45 -5.64 8.57
N LEU A 31 -4.57 -5.50 9.89
CA LEU A 31 -3.80 -4.53 10.68
C LEU A 31 -2.28 -4.68 10.47
N LEU A 32 -1.79 -5.92 10.27
CA LEU A 32 -0.38 -6.22 10.02
C LEU A 32 0.10 -5.70 8.65
N GLN A 33 -0.81 -5.27 7.78
CA GLN A 33 -0.49 -4.62 6.51
C GLN A 33 -0.50 -3.10 6.62
N SER A 34 -0.90 -2.51 7.75
CA SER A 34 -0.90 -1.05 7.94
C SER A 34 0.50 -0.45 7.82
N TRP A 35 0.56 0.82 7.44
CA TRP A 35 1.80 1.59 7.42
C TRP A 35 2.54 1.50 8.75
N GLU A 36 1.80 1.67 9.85
CA GLU A 36 2.25 1.64 11.23
C GLU A 36 2.87 0.31 11.61
N TRP A 37 2.37 -0.80 11.08
CA TRP A 37 2.99 -2.10 11.34
C TRP A 37 4.42 -2.17 10.80
N GLY A 38 4.64 -1.62 9.60
CA GLY A 38 5.99 -1.44 9.06
C GLY A 38 6.90 -0.58 9.94
N GLU A 39 6.37 0.53 10.49
CA GLU A 39 7.09 1.39 11.44
C GLU A 39 7.39 0.70 12.77
N LEU A 40 6.51 -0.18 13.24
CA LEU A 40 6.77 -0.99 14.42
C LEU A 40 7.88 -2.01 14.13
N LYS A 41 7.83 -2.66 12.98
CA LYS A 41 8.81 -3.66 12.57
C LYS A 41 10.18 -3.05 12.28
N SER A 42 10.25 -1.81 11.80
CA SER A 42 11.52 -1.12 11.56
C SER A 42 12.35 -0.96 12.84
N LYS A 43 11.70 -0.81 14.00
CA LYS A 43 12.35 -0.81 15.32
C LYS A 43 13.07 -2.13 15.66
N SER A 44 12.72 -3.21 14.97
CA SER A 44 13.34 -4.53 15.09
C SER A 44 14.30 -4.87 13.94
N GLY A 45 14.78 -3.85 13.21
CA GLY A 45 15.78 -4.01 12.14
C GLY A 45 15.21 -4.31 10.75
N TRP A 46 13.90 -4.21 10.56
CA TRP A 46 13.27 -4.43 9.26
C TRP A 46 13.32 -3.15 8.42
N SER A 47 13.43 -3.29 7.11
CA SER A 47 13.26 -2.18 6.16
C SER A 47 11.99 -2.41 5.35
N PRO A 48 10.85 -1.82 5.74
CA PRO A 48 9.58 -2.06 5.05
C PRO A 48 9.61 -1.44 3.65
N ILE A 49 9.35 -2.26 2.63
CA ILE A 49 9.09 -1.82 1.26
C ILE A 49 7.58 -1.69 1.11
N ARG A 50 7.12 -0.54 0.62
CA ARG A 50 5.69 -0.24 0.49
C ARG A 50 5.38 0.05 -0.95
N LEU A 51 4.44 -0.72 -1.52
CA LEU A 51 4.06 -0.62 -2.92
C LEU A 51 2.57 -0.32 -3.02
N LEU A 52 2.19 0.46 -4.03
CA LEU A 52 0.81 0.57 -4.50
C LEU A 52 0.74 0.18 -5.96
N ALA A 53 -0.32 -0.57 -6.31
CA ALA A 53 -0.75 -0.74 -7.67
C ALA A 53 -1.81 0.32 -7.98
N ARG A 54 -1.81 0.84 -9.20
CA ARG A 54 -2.85 1.73 -9.70
C ARG A 54 -3.32 1.28 -11.06
N ASP A 55 -4.61 1.41 -11.30
CA ASP A 55 -5.19 1.20 -12.62
C ASP A 55 -4.85 2.33 -13.59
N ASP A 56 -5.32 2.22 -14.83
CA ASP A 56 -5.09 3.20 -15.88
C ASP A 56 -5.78 4.56 -15.59
N GLN A 57 -6.70 4.59 -14.64
CA GLN A 57 -7.41 5.77 -14.14
C GLN A 57 -6.69 6.40 -12.93
N GLY A 58 -5.70 5.72 -12.36
CA GLY A 58 -4.93 6.15 -11.20
C GLY A 58 -5.51 5.72 -9.86
N GLU A 59 -6.58 4.92 -9.87
CA GLU A 59 -7.22 4.38 -8.67
C GLU A 59 -6.42 3.19 -8.12
N VAL A 60 -6.43 3.05 -6.79
CA VAL A 60 -5.67 2.05 -6.03
C VAL A 60 -6.49 0.79 -5.81
#